data_AF-A0AA36J841-F1
#
_entry.id   AF-A0AA36J841-F1
#
_cell.length_a   1.000
_cell.length_b   1.000
_cell.length_c   1.000
_cell.angle_alpha   90.00
_cell.angle_beta   90.00
_cell.angle_gamma   90.00
#
_symmetry.space_group_name_H-M   'P 1'
#
loop_
_entity.id
_entity.type
_entity.pdbx_description
1 polymer ?
#
loop_
_entity_poly.entity_id
_entity_poly.type
_entity_poly.pdbx_seq_one_letter_code
_entity_poly.pdbx_strand_id
1 'polypeptide(L)'
;MSAQELEQRREKRKEAEANRQVAMESGDAEAILKSTKATVKVTREQNEETKKLLRLMGVPVVEAPSEAEATCAALCRDGKVFAAATEDADCLTFGTRLLIRNLMAAESQKKQILEVNLALLLEQLNITMDQFIDFCILCGCDYCDTLKGVGPSTAIKLMVQHGTLEKARGKLR
;
A
#
# COMPACT_ATOMS: atom_id res chain seq x y z
N MET A 1 -4.00 -7.09 5.66
CA MET A 1 -2.67 -7.18 6.30
C MET A 1 -2.63 -8.38 7.27
N SER A 2 -1.57 -9.18 7.22
CA SER A 2 -1.40 -10.37 8.07
C SER A 2 -1.03 -10.03 9.53
N ALA A 3 -1.28 -10.97 10.46
CA ALA A 3 -0.90 -10.83 11.87
C ALA A 3 0.63 -10.75 12.04
N GLN A 4 1.39 -11.44 11.19
CA GLN A 4 2.85 -11.45 11.20
C GLN A 4 3.43 -10.09 10.77
N GLU A 5 2.89 -9.48 9.72
CA GLU A 5 3.31 -8.13 9.28
C GLU A 5 3.02 -7.07 10.37
N LEU A 6 1.87 -7.18 11.02
CA LEU A 6 1.52 -6.34 12.18
C LEU A 6 2.50 -6.51 13.35
N GLU A 7 2.97 -7.73 13.62
CA GLU A 7 3.93 -8.04 14.67
C GLU A 7 5.33 -7.50 14.33
N GLN A 8 5.82 -7.74 13.11
CA GLN A 8 7.10 -7.19 12.63
C GLN A 8 7.11 -5.65 12.67
N ARG A 9 6.01 -5.00 12.30
CA ARG A 9 5.85 -3.54 12.41
C ARG A 9 5.87 -3.08 13.87
N ARG A 10 5.34 -3.87 14.82
CA ARG A 10 5.41 -3.56 16.26
C ARG A 10 6.85 -3.71 16.79
N GLU A 11 7.58 -4.74 16.38
CA GLU A 11 8.97 -4.96 16.79
C GLU A 11 9.89 -3.85 16.28
N LYS A 12 9.84 -3.54 14.98
CA LYS A 12 10.61 -2.43 14.39
C LYS A 12 10.33 -1.09 15.08
N ARG A 13 9.10 -0.89 15.57
CA ARG A 13 8.74 0.31 16.34
C ARG A 13 9.33 0.31 17.75
N LYS A 14 9.31 -0.81 18.46
CA LYS A 14 9.96 -0.92 19.78
C LYS A 14 11.45 -0.60 19.67
N GLU A 15 12.11 -1.11 18.63
CA GLU A 15 13.51 -0.80 18.33
C GLU A 15 13.70 0.69 17.99
N ALA A 16 12.84 1.26 17.14
CA ALA A 16 12.91 2.68 16.79
C ALA A 16 12.68 3.60 18.00
N GLU A 17 11.84 3.18 18.95
CA GLU A 17 11.56 3.93 20.18
C GLU A 17 12.72 3.85 21.18
N ALA A 18 13.35 2.68 21.31
CA ALA A 18 14.60 2.55 22.06
C ALA A 18 15.72 3.41 21.45
N ASN A 19 15.87 3.39 20.13
CA ASN A 19 16.84 4.22 19.41
C ASN A 19 16.54 5.72 19.56
N ARG A 20 15.27 6.12 19.66
CA ARG A 20 14.87 7.51 19.91
C ARG A 20 15.34 7.99 21.27
N GLN A 21 15.22 7.15 22.30
CA GLN A 21 15.64 7.48 23.66
C GLN A 21 17.16 7.72 23.70
N VAL A 22 17.94 6.83 23.08
CA VAL A 22 19.40 6.97 22.97
C VAL A 22 19.78 8.24 22.18
N ALA A 23 19.07 8.53 21.08
CA ALA A 23 19.31 9.72 20.27
C ALA A 23 18.97 11.03 21.01
N MET A 24 17.93 11.03 21.86
CA MET A 24 17.62 12.17 22.73
C MET A 24 18.69 12.40 23.78
N GLU A 25 19.22 11.32 24.36
CA GLU A 25 20.29 11.39 25.36
C GLU A 25 21.63 11.85 24.76
N SER A 26 21.91 11.48 23.50
CA SER A 26 23.12 11.92 22.78
C SER A 26 23.02 13.31 22.15
N GLY A 27 21.82 13.90 22.09
CA GLY A 27 21.58 15.22 21.51
C GLY A 27 21.70 15.26 19.98
N ASP A 28 21.69 14.11 19.30
CA ASP A 28 21.78 14.03 17.84
C ASP A 28 20.43 14.40 17.19
N ALA A 29 20.33 15.65 16.73
CA ALA A 29 19.11 16.18 16.12
C ALA A 29 18.65 15.40 14.87
N GLU A 30 19.57 14.85 14.08
CA GLU A 30 19.23 14.10 12.87
C GLU A 30 18.68 12.73 13.21
N ALA A 31 19.30 12.03 14.16
CA ALA A 31 18.82 10.76 14.68
C ALA A 31 17.47 10.91 15.42
N ILE A 32 17.28 12.00 16.17
CA ILE A 32 16.00 12.33 16.82
C ILE A 32 14.90 12.54 15.76
N LEU A 33 15.17 13.31 14.71
CA LEU A 33 14.18 13.56 13.65
C LEU A 33 13.80 12.27 12.91
N LYS A 34 14.79 11.44 12.58
CA LYS A 34 14.58 10.16 11.89
C LYS A 34 13.76 9.19 12.73
N SER A 35 14.13 9.02 14.00
CA SER A 35 13.43 8.12 14.93
C SER A 35 12.02 8.62 15.24
N THR A 36 11.82 9.93 15.39
CA THR A 36 10.49 10.53 15.57
C THR A 36 9.56 10.22 14.40
N LYS A 37 10.03 10.34 13.15
CA LYS A 37 9.22 9.97 11.97
C LYS A 37 8.84 8.49 11.97
N ALA A 38 9.72 7.62 12.47
CA ALA A 38 9.49 6.17 12.51
C ALA A 38 8.52 5.73 13.63
N THR A 39 8.34 6.54 14.68
CA THR A 39 7.46 6.23 15.81
C THR A 39 6.07 6.87 15.72
N VAL A 40 5.80 7.72 14.72
CA VAL A 40 4.48 8.33 14.52
C VAL A 40 3.41 7.23 14.36
N LYS A 41 2.38 7.30 15.20
CA LYS A 41 1.20 6.44 15.14
C LYS A 41 -0.05 7.32 15.11
N VAL A 42 -0.90 7.06 14.13
CA VAL A 42 -2.23 7.66 14.08
C VAL A 42 -3.08 7.05 15.20
N THR A 43 -3.61 7.90 16.07
CA THR A 43 -4.48 7.48 17.18
C THR A 43 -5.94 7.44 16.74
N ARG A 44 -6.76 6.69 17.49
CA ARG A 44 -8.20 6.66 17.25
C ARG A 44 -8.84 8.05 17.44
N GLU A 45 -8.36 8.80 18.43
CA GLU A 45 -8.82 10.16 18.70
C GLU A 45 -8.54 11.10 17.50
N GLN A 46 -7.32 11.08 16.96
CA GLN A 46 -6.97 11.84 15.76
C GLN A 46 -7.88 11.50 14.57
N ASN A 47 -8.21 10.21 14.40
CA ASN A 47 -9.15 9.79 13.36
C ASN A 47 -10.55 10.38 13.60
N GLU A 48 -11.10 10.29 14.82
CA GLU A 48 -12.44 10.82 15.12
C GLU A 48 -12.50 12.35 14.99
N GLU A 49 -11.47 13.07 15.43
CA GLU A 49 -11.35 14.51 15.25
C GLU A 49 -11.31 14.90 13.76
N THR A 50 -10.53 14.16 12.96
CA THR A 50 -10.44 14.38 11.51
C THR A 50 -11.78 14.10 10.83
N LYS A 51 -12.46 12.99 11.17
CA LYS A 51 -13.79 12.67 10.66
C LYS A 51 -14.80 13.77 10.99
N LYS A 52 -14.76 14.29 12.23
CA LYS A 52 -15.63 15.39 12.68
C LYS A 52 -15.35 16.66 11.87
N LEU A 53 -14.09 17.03 11.70
CA LEU A 53 -13.69 18.18 10.89
C LEU A 53 -14.20 18.07 9.45
N LEU A 54 -13.96 16.93 8.79
CA LEU A 54 -14.42 16.70 7.42
C LEU A 54 -15.94 16.81 7.28
N ARG A 55 -16.69 16.22 8.22
CA ARG A 55 -18.16 16.33 8.24
C ARG A 55 -18.63 17.77 8.43
N LEU A 56 -17.96 18.56 9.28
CA LEU A 56 -18.25 19.99 9.45
C LEU A 56 -17.96 20.82 8.20
N MET A 57 -16.96 20.42 7.41
CA MET A 57 -16.65 21.02 6.11
C MET A 57 -17.61 20.58 4.99
N GLY A 58 -18.58 19.70 5.29
CA GLY A 58 -19.51 19.15 4.30
C GLY A 58 -18.91 18.06 3.42
N VAL A 59 -17.75 17.51 3.79
CA VAL A 59 -17.09 16.42 3.06
C VAL A 59 -17.63 15.07 3.56
N PRO A 60 -18.14 14.19 2.68
CA PRO A 60 -18.63 12.88 3.09
C PRO A 60 -17.48 11.98 3.54
N VAL A 61 -17.71 11.22 4.60
CA VAL A 61 -16.76 10.27 5.16
C VAL A 61 -17.41 8.89 5.26
N VAL A 62 -16.75 7.88 4.70
CA VAL A 62 -17.18 6.48 4.75
C VAL A 62 -16.20 5.69 5.59
N GLU A 63 -16.71 4.87 6.49
CA GLU A 63 -15.88 3.97 7.31
C GLU A 63 -15.85 2.59 6.66
N ALA A 64 -14.65 2.14 6.29
CA ALA A 64 -14.44 0.83 5.70
C ALA A 64 -14.62 -0.28 6.76
N PRO A 65 -15.19 -1.45 6.39
CA PRO A 65 -15.31 -2.58 7.31
C PRO A 65 -13.96 -3.23 7.63
N SER A 66 -12.97 -3.05 6.76
CA SER A 66 -11.60 -3.53 6.92
C SER A 66 -10.65 -2.49 6.31
N GLU A 67 -10.03 -2.80 5.18
CA GLU A 67 -9.10 -1.93 4.48
C GLU A 67 -9.79 -0.84 3.67
N ALA A 68 -9.24 0.37 3.78
CA ALA A 68 -9.79 1.55 3.11
C ALA A 68 -9.57 1.45 1.59
N GLU A 69 -8.40 0.97 1.16
CA GLU A 69 -8.05 0.73 -0.24
C GLU A 69 -9.03 -0.24 -0.93
N ALA A 70 -9.43 -1.32 -0.27
CA ALA A 70 -10.41 -2.26 -0.80
C ALA A 70 -11.79 -1.60 -1.00
N THR A 71 -12.21 -0.76 -0.05
CA THR A 71 -13.48 -0.02 -0.13
C THR A 71 -13.43 1.05 -1.23
N CYS A 72 -12.33 1.80 -1.34
CA CYS A 72 -12.10 2.78 -2.39
C CYS A 72 -12.07 2.15 -3.78
N ALA A 73 -11.39 1.01 -3.93
CA ALA A 73 -11.36 0.24 -5.16
C ALA A 73 -12.76 -0.23 -5.57
N ALA A 74 -13.56 -0.74 -4.62
CA ALA A 74 -14.94 -1.13 -4.87
C ALA A 74 -15.81 0.05 -5.33
N LEU A 75 -15.72 1.21 -4.67
CA LEU A 75 -16.46 2.42 -5.07
C LEU A 75 -16.08 2.88 -6.49
N CYS A 76 -14.81 2.82 -6.85
CA CYS A 76 -14.35 3.15 -8.21
C CYS A 76 -14.85 2.12 -9.22
N ARG A 77 -14.74 0.82 -8.90
CA ARG A 77 -15.21 -0.29 -9.74
C ARG A 77 -16.72 -0.27 -9.95
N ASP A 78 -17.50 0.25 -9.01
CA ASP A 78 -18.96 0.38 -9.11
C ASP A 78 -19.40 1.72 -9.71
N GLY A 79 -18.45 2.58 -10.11
CA GLY A 79 -18.71 3.86 -10.76
C GLY A 79 -19.26 4.93 -9.82
N LYS A 80 -19.09 4.79 -8.51
CA LYS A 80 -19.50 5.79 -7.51
C LYS A 80 -18.50 6.94 -7.41
N VAL A 81 -17.24 6.69 -7.74
CA VAL A 81 -16.16 7.69 -7.81
C VAL A 81 -15.37 7.51 -9.10
N PHE A 82 -14.72 8.57 -9.55
CA PHE A 82 -13.87 8.56 -10.75
C PHE A 82 -12.62 7.69 -10.56
N ALA A 83 -11.95 7.82 -9.42
CA ALA A 83 -10.69 7.16 -9.12
C ALA A 83 -10.49 6.97 -7.61
N ALA A 84 -9.58 6.08 -7.23
CA ALA A 84 -9.05 6.01 -5.88
C ALA A 84 -7.75 6.82 -5.81
N ALA A 85 -7.68 7.80 -4.90
CA ALA A 85 -6.46 8.58 -4.67
C ALA A 85 -5.70 8.04 -3.47
N THR A 86 -4.59 7.36 -3.70
CA THR A 86 -3.75 6.78 -2.64
C THR A 86 -2.34 6.53 -3.17
N GLU A 87 -1.34 6.54 -2.29
CA GLU A 87 0.02 6.10 -2.61
C GLU A 87 0.18 4.59 -2.59
N ASP A 88 -0.80 3.89 -2.01
CA ASP A 88 -0.78 2.45 -1.87
C ASP A 88 -1.19 1.76 -3.18
N ALA A 89 -0.25 1.04 -3.76
CA ALA A 89 -0.46 0.33 -5.01
C ALA A 89 -1.35 -0.91 -4.84
N ASP A 90 -1.55 -1.40 -3.61
CA ASP A 90 -2.43 -2.54 -3.33
C ASP A 90 -3.89 -2.23 -3.69
N CYS A 91 -4.26 -0.95 -3.80
CA CYS A 91 -5.56 -0.54 -4.35
C CYS A 91 -5.82 -1.10 -5.77
N LEU A 92 -4.77 -1.31 -6.57
CA LEU A 92 -4.86 -1.95 -7.90
C LEU A 92 -5.19 -3.43 -7.79
N THR A 93 -4.68 -4.15 -6.78
CA THR A 93 -4.96 -5.58 -6.60
C THR A 93 -6.41 -5.82 -6.16
N PHE A 94 -7.05 -4.84 -5.51
CA PHE A 94 -8.49 -4.83 -5.25
C PHE A 94 -9.36 -4.46 -6.47
N GLY A 95 -8.73 -4.17 -7.62
CA GLY A 95 -9.42 -3.94 -8.89
C GLY A 95 -9.94 -2.51 -9.06
N THR A 96 -9.27 -1.50 -8.49
CA THR A 96 -9.61 -0.11 -8.80
C THR A 96 -9.38 0.19 -10.28
N ARG A 97 -10.34 0.83 -10.97
CA ARG A 97 -10.20 1.10 -12.41
C ARG A 97 -9.12 2.15 -12.69
N LEU A 98 -9.03 3.15 -11.83
CA LEU A 98 -8.07 4.24 -11.91
C LEU A 98 -7.49 4.53 -10.53
N LEU A 99 -6.17 4.45 -10.42
CA LEU A 99 -5.40 4.86 -9.24
C LEU A 99 -4.74 6.22 -9.52
N ILE A 100 -4.94 7.18 -8.63
CA ILE A 100 -4.26 8.48 -8.67
C ILE A 100 -3.22 8.53 -7.55
N ARG A 101 -1.98 8.83 -7.92
CA ARG A 101 -0.86 9.06 -6.99
C ARG A 101 -0.37 10.49 -7.06
N ASN A 102 0.32 10.89 -6.00
CA ASN A 102 0.84 12.22 -5.72
C ASN A 102 -0.21 13.32 -5.56
N LEU A 103 -1.51 12.99 -5.46
CA LEU A 103 -2.56 14.00 -5.28
C LEU A 103 -2.44 14.71 -3.91
N MET A 104 -2.03 13.98 -2.88
CA MET A 104 -1.84 14.53 -1.52
C MET A 104 -0.40 15.02 -1.28
N ALA A 105 0.46 15.02 -2.31
CA ALA A 105 1.81 15.53 -2.18
C ALA A 105 1.80 17.04 -1.95
N ALA A 106 2.67 17.53 -1.08
CA ALA A 106 2.80 18.97 -0.86
C ALA A 106 3.29 19.66 -2.15
N GLU A 107 2.77 20.85 -2.43
CA GLU A 107 3.12 21.64 -3.63
C GLU A 107 4.63 21.91 -3.74
N SER A 108 5.31 22.06 -2.60
CA SER A 108 6.77 22.22 -2.51
C SER A 108 7.56 21.04 -3.08
N GLN A 109 6.98 19.83 -3.11
CA GLN A 109 7.61 18.64 -3.68
C GLN A 109 7.54 18.62 -5.21
N LYS A 110 6.70 19.46 -5.84
CA LYS A 110 6.53 19.56 -7.30
C LYS A 110 6.32 18.20 -7.99
N LYS A 111 5.70 17.24 -7.30
CA LYS A 111 5.41 15.92 -7.86
C LYS A 111 4.25 16.04 -8.85
N GLN A 112 4.41 15.43 -10.01
CA GLN A 112 3.31 15.32 -10.98
C GLN A 112 2.30 14.30 -10.48
N ILE A 113 1.01 14.60 -10.72
CA ILE A 113 -0.07 13.63 -10.52
C ILE A 113 0.17 12.48 -11.48
N LEU A 114 0.18 11.26 -10.94
CA LEU A 114 0.34 10.04 -11.73
C LEU A 114 -0.99 9.30 -11.75
N GLU A 115 -1.40 8.88 -12.94
CA GLU A 115 -2.60 8.09 -13.15
C GLU A 115 -2.23 6.70 -13.64
N VAL A 116 -2.75 5.68 -12.98
CA VAL A 116 -2.57 4.28 -13.38
C VAL A 116 -3.93 3.69 -13.70
N ASN A 117 -4.16 3.43 -14.99
CA ASN A 117 -5.36 2.76 -15.47
C ASN A 117 -5.15 1.25 -15.45
N LEU A 118 -5.97 0.53 -14.68
CA LEU A 118 -5.82 -0.91 -14.50
C LEU A 118 -6.03 -1.68 -15.80
N ALA A 119 -6.97 -1.28 -16.66
CA ALA A 119 -7.22 -1.97 -17.92
C ALA A 119 -6.01 -1.86 -18.87
N LEU A 120 -5.44 -0.65 -18.99
CA LEU A 120 -4.25 -0.41 -19.79
C LEU A 120 -3.04 -1.16 -19.22
N LEU A 121 -2.89 -1.18 -17.90
CA LEU A 121 -1.83 -1.92 -17.22
C LEU A 121 -1.91 -3.42 -17.54
N LEU A 122 -3.08 -4.03 -17.40
CA LEU A 122 -3.29 -5.46 -17.68
C LEU A 122 -3.06 -5.78 -19.17
N GLU A 123 -3.51 -4.90 -20.08
CA GLU A 123 -3.29 -5.03 -21.51
C GLU A 123 -1.79 -4.96 -21.86
N GLN A 124 -1.06 -3.99 -21.32
CA GLN A 124 0.38 -3.82 -21.57
C GLN A 124 1.22 -4.98 -21.01
N LEU A 125 0.80 -5.56 -19.89
CA LEU A 125 1.44 -6.74 -19.30
C LEU A 125 0.99 -8.04 -19.96
N ASN A 126 -0.09 -8.01 -20.76
CA ASN A 126 -0.73 -9.17 -21.37
C ASN A 126 -1.05 -10.27 -20.34
N ILE A 127 -1.66 -9.87 -19.24
CA ILE A 127 -2.09 -10.76 -18.15
C ILE A 127 -3.52 -10.46 -17.71
N THR A 128 -4.18 -11.45 -17.12
CA THR A 128 -5.50 -11.29 -16.50
C THR A 128 -5.39 -10.64 -15.12
N MET A 129 -6.54 -10.21 -14.56
CA MET A 129 -6.59 -9.71 -13.20
C MET A 129 -6.10 -10.74 -12.17
N ASP A 130 -6.50 -12.00 -12.32
CA ASP A 130 -6.07 -13.08 -11.41
C ASP A 130 -4.56 -13.29 -11.48
N GLN A 131 -3.98 -13.25 -12.69
CA GLN A 131 -2.54 -13.32 -12.90
C GLN A 131 -1.81 -12.10 -12.33
N PHE A 132 -2.43 -10.92 -12.37
CA PHE A 132 -1.87 -9.71 -11.77
C PHE A 132 -1.85 -9.82 -10.25
N ILE A 133 -2.88 -10.39 -9.63
CA ILE A 133 -2.89 -10.68 -8.18
C ILE A 133 -1.77 -11.66 -7.84
N ASP A 134 -1.64 -12.77 -8.56
CA ASP A 134 -0.55 -13.74 -8.38
C ASP A 134 0.84 -13.09 -8.56
N PHE A 135 0.97 -12.21 -9.55
CA PHE A 135 2.18 -11.42 -9.77
C PHE A 135 2.52 -10.54 -8.57
N CYS A 136 1.55 -9.82 -8.01
CA CYS A 136 1.73 -8.99 -6.81
C CYS A 136 2.11 -9.84 -5.58
N ILE A 137 1.48 -11.01 -5.41
CA ILE A 137 1.85 -11.98 -4.37
C ILE A 137 3.31 -12.39 -4.51
N LEU A 138 3.77 -12.70 -5.74
CA LEU A 138 5.17 -13.07 -6.01
C LEU A 138 6.17 -11.93 -5.79
N CYS A 139 5.77 -10.68 -6.04
CA CYS A 139 6.59 -9.50 -5.75
C CYS A 139 6.68 -9.20 -4.26
N GLY A 140 5.75 -9.75 -3.49
CA GLY A 140 5.61 -9.59 -2.05
C GLY A 140 4.48 -8.64 -1.70
N CYS A 141 3.65 -9.09 -0.76
CA CYS A 141 2.50 -8.35 -0.26
C CYS A 141 2.38 -8.52 1.26
N ASP A 142 1.58 -7.68 1.90
CA ASP A 142 1.41 -7.67 3.36
C ASP A 142 0.63 -8.89 3.92
N TYR A 143 0.19 -9.81 3.05
CA TYR A 143 -0.71 -10.91 3.40
C TYR A 143 -0.02 -12.28 3.48
N CYS A 144 1.13 -12.47 2.82
CA CYS A 144 1.83 -13.75 2.80
C CYS A 144 3.33 -13.58 2.60
N ASP A 145 4.09 -14.63 2.91
CA ASP A 145 5.54 -14.63 2.78
C ASP A 145 6.01 -14.53 1.32
N THR A 146 7.11 -13.80 1.11
CA THR A 146 7.75 -13.67 -0.19
C THR A 146 8.60 -14.89 -0.54
N LEU A 147 8.56 -15.32 -1.80
CA LEU A 147 9.45 -16.35 -2.33
C LEU A 147 10.86 -15.80 -2.56
N LYS A 148 11.86 -16.39 -1.88
CA LYS A 148 13.27 -16.00 -2.06
C LYS A 148 13.71 -16.26 -3.50
N GLY A 149 14.39 -15.27 -4.09
CA GLY A 149 14.94 -15.36 -5.45
C GLY A 149 13.94 -15.02 -6.57
N VAL A 150 12.69 -14.68 -6.24
CA VAL A 150 11.70 -14.20 -7.20
C VAL A 150 11.52 -12.70 -7.03
N GLY A 151 12.00 -11.93 -8.01
CA GLY A 151 11.73 -10.50 -8.12
C GLY A 151 10.68 -10.19 -9.19
N PRO A 152 10.31 -8.92 -9.40
CA PRO A 152 9.26 -8.51 -10.34
C PRO A 152 9.46 -9.02 -11.77
N SER A 153 10.68 -8.93 -12.30
CA SER A 153 11.02 -9.40 -13.64
C SER A 153 10.89 -10.92 -13.81
N THR A 154 11.09 -11.69 -12.75
CA THR A 154 10.90 -13.15 -12.76
C THR A 154 9.43 -13.50 -12.56
N ALA A 155 8.75 -12.82 -11.65
CA ALA A 155 7.33 -13.00 -11.38
C ALA A 155 6.47 -12.82 -12.63
N ILE A 156 6.68 -11.74 -13.39
CA ILE A 156 5.90 -11.48 -14.60
C ILE A 156 6.14 -12.56 -15.68
N LYS A 157 7.38 -13.03 -15.84
CA LYS A 157 7.71 -14.12 -16.76
C LYS A 157 6.98 -15.41 -16.38
N LEU A 158 6.94 -15.73 -15.09
CA LEU A 158 6.23 -16.90 -14.59
C LEU A 158 4.72 -16.79 -14.85
N MET A 159 4.13 -15.61 -14.65
CA MET A 159 2.70 -15.41 -14.93
C MET A 159 2.37 -15.53 -16.41
N VAL A 160 3.18 -14.93 -17.29
CA VAL A 160 2.98 -15.06 -18.74
C VAL A 160 3.18 -16.50 -19.22
N GLN A 161 4.12 -17.25 -18.65
CA GLN A 161 4.44 -18.63 -19.09
C GLN A 161 3.51 -19.70 -18.52
N HIS A 162 3.12 -19.57 -17.25
CA HIS A 162 2.41 -20.62 -16.50
C HIS A 162 0.98 -20.23 -16.14
N GLY A 163 0.66 -18.94 -16.17
CA GLY A 163 -0.68 -18.39 -16.01
C GLY A 163 -1.27 -18.43 -14.60
N THR A 164 -0.70 -19.21 -13.66
CA THR A 164 -1.16 -19.34 -12.27
C THR A 164 0.03 -19.68 -11.38
N LEU A 165 -0.03 -19.29 -10.11
CA LEU A 165 0.98 -19.62 -9.11
C LEU A 165 1.18 -21.14 -8.95
N GLU A 166 0.10 -21.93 -8.95
CA GLU A 166 0.13 -23.39 -8.75
C GLU A 166 0.92 -24.10 -9.84
N LYS A 167 0.79 -23.65 -11.08
CA LYS A 167 1.53 -24.19 -12.23
C LYS A 167 3.00 -23.75 -12.20
N ALA A 168 3.27 -22.53 -11.76
CA ALA A 168 4.64 -22.00 -11.62
C ALA A 168 5.43 -22.69 -10.50
N ARG A 169 4.76 -23.24 -9.47
CA ARG A 169 5.36 -23.92 -8.31
C ARG A 169 6.42 -24.97 -8.67
N GLY A 170 6.24 -25.70 -9.79
CA GLY A 170 7.20 -26.72 -10.23
C GLY A 170 8.58 -26.18 -10.63
N LYS A 171 8.67 -24.88 -10.94
CA LYS A 171 9.90 -24.18 -11.34
C LYS A 171 10.53 -23.36 -10.20
N LEU A 172 9.83 -23.23 -9.07
CA LEU A 172 10.20 -22.42 -7.91
C LEU A 172 11.01 -23.21 -6.85
N ARG A 173 11.64 -24.32 -7.24
CA ARG A 173 12.49 -25.16 -6.37
C ARG A 173 13.97 -24.84 -6.52
#